data_AF-A0AAX0I788-F1
#
_entry.id   AF-A0AAX0I788-F1
#
_cell.length_a   1.000
_cell.length_b   1.000
_cell.length_c   1.000
_cell.angle_alpha   90.00
_cell.angle_beta   90.00
_cell.angle_gamma   90.00
#
_symmetry.space_group_name_H-M   'P 1'
#
loop_
_entity.id
_entity.type
_entity.pdbx_description
1 polymer ?
#
loop_
_entity_poly.entity_id
_entity_poly.type
_entity_poly.pdbx_seq_one_letter_code
_entity_poly.pdbx_strand_id
1 'polypeptide(L)'
;MTPPTHLDGARVLAWAWSDLPFGHITNEHGGAPTAIHGLAVCRYADEARVYRFSCDAQWETVQDDVYASEDDARKQLPAQYRAVAATWNLA
;
A
#
# COMPACT_ATOMS: atom_id res chain seq x y z
N MET A 1 10.77 3.39 6.26
CA MET A 1 11.45 2.16 5.80
C MET A 1 11.25 2.03 4.29
N THR A 2 12.30 1.67 3.53
CA THR A 2 12.21 1.39 2.09
C THR A 2 11.65 -0.02 1.88
N PRO A 3 10.73 -0.26 0.92
CA PRO A 3 10.22 -1.59 0.62
C PRO A 3 11.24 -2.44 -0.16
N PRO A 4 11.04 -3.76 -0.22
CA PRO A 4 11.61 -4.61 -1.26
C PRO A 4 11.25 -4.12 -2.67
N THR A 5 11.99 -4.56 -3.69
CA THR A 5 11.72 -4.18 -5.08
C THR A 5 10.43 -4.78 -5.63
N HIS A 6 9.95 -5.86 -5.03
CA HIS A 6 8.71 -6.52 -5.37
C HIS A 6 7.94 -6.90 -4.10
N LEU A 7 6.63 -6.74 -4.14
CA LEU A 7 5.69 -7.17 -3.11
C LEU A 7 4.69 -8.11 -3.80
N ASP A 8 4.46 -9.29 -3.23
CA ASP A 8 3.61 -10.34 -3.84
C ASP A 8 3.87 -10.61 -5.32
N GLY A 9 5.13 -10.47 -5.76
CA GLY A 9 5.53 -10.64 -7.16
C GLY A 9 5.27 -9.43 -8.07
N ALA A 10 4.57 -8.39 -7.61
CA ALA A 10 4.40 -7.13 -8.33
C ALA A 10 5.58 -6.18 -8.06
N ARG A 11 6.09 -5.54 -9.11
CA ARG A 11 7.19 -4.56 -8.99
C ARG A 11 6.68 -3.28 -8.32
N VAL A 12 7.40 -2.79 -7.32
CA VAL A 12 7.13 -1.50 -6.68
C VAL A 12 7.55 -0.36 -7.63
N LEU A 13 6.64 0.60 -7.85
CA LEU A 13 6.85 1.78 -8.69
C LEU A 13 6.98 3.05 -7.84
N ALA A 14 6.17 3.13 -6.77
CA ALA A 14 6.23 4.20 -5.79
C ALA A 14 5.78 3.66 -4.42
N TRP A 15 6.20 4.31 -3.35
CA TRP A 15 5.88 3.87 -2.00
C TRP A 15 5.85 5.02 -0.99
N ALA A 16 5.08 4.85 0.07
CA ALA A 16 5.04 5.74 1.22
C ALA A 16 5.17 4.91 2.50
N TRP A 17 5.89 5.45 3.47
CA TRP A 17 6.06 4.83 4.78
C TRP A 17 5.79 5.83 5.88
N SER A 18 5.22 5.36 6.98
CA SER A 18 5.06 6.14 8.20
C SER A 18 5.24 5.27 9.45
N ASP A 19 5.91 5.81 10.46
CA ASP A 19 6.05 5.15 11.76
C ASP A 19 4.74 5.17 12.57
N LEU A 20 3.84 6.09 12.22
CA LEU A 20 2.42 6.05 12.65
C LEU A 20 1.58 5.39 11.54
N PRO A 21 0.61 4.53 11.88
CA PRO A 21 -0.17 3.84 10.85
C PRO A 21 -1.03 4.80 10.04
N PHE A 22 -1.05 4.61 8.72
CA PHE A 22 -1.97 5.28 7.80
C PHE A 22 -3.43 4.94 8.12
N GLY A 23 -3.65 3.71 8.59
CA GLY A 23 -4.95 3.17 8.93
C GLY A 23 -4.85 1.79 9.57
N HIS A 24 -6.00 1.18 9.85
CA HIS A 24 -6.09 -0.19 10.34
C HIS A 24 -7.07 -0.98 9.49
N ILE A 25 -6.76 -2.26 9.28
CA ILE A 25 -7.66 -3.21 8.63
C ILE A 25 -8.17 -4.18 9.69
N THR A 26 -9.48 -4.30 9.82
CA THR A 26 -10.11 -5.24 10.75
C THR A 26 -9.92 -6.67 10.26
N ASN A 27 -9.54 -7.56 11.16
CA ASN A 27 -9.50 -8.98 10.88
C ASN A 27 -10.92 -9.55 10.94
N GLU A 28 -11.41 -10.14 9.85
CA GLU A 28 -12.76 -10.70 9.75
C GLU A 28 -13.00 -11.90 10.68
N HIS A 29 -11.92 -12.53 11.18
CA HIS A 29 -11.98 -13.65 12.11
C HIS A 29 -11.92 -13.23 13.59
N GLY A 30 -12.09 -11.94 13.89
CA GLY A 30 -12.13 -11.42 15.27
C GLY A 30 -10.75 -11.24 15.93
N GLY A 31 -9.67 -11.30 15.14
CA GLY A 31 -8.33 -10.94 15.59
C GLY A 31 -8.15 -9.43 15.80
N ALA A 32 -7.04 -9.03 16.41
CA ALA A 32 -6.67 -7.62 16.52
C ALA A 32 -6.55 -6.99 15.12
N PRO A 33 -6.97 -5.72 14.92
CA PRO A 33 -6.79 -5.03 13.65
C PRO A 33 -5.31 -4.92 13.28
N THR A 34 -5.01 -5.08 12.00
CA THR A 34 -3.65 -4.91 11.47
C THR A 34 -3.39 -3.44 11.15
N ALA A 35 -2.33 -2.89 11.73
CA ALA A 35 -1.88 -1.53 11.46
C ALA A 35 -1.16 -1.45 10.11
N ILE A 36 -1.54 -0.48 9.28
CA ILE A 36 -0.95 -0.26 7.95
C ILE A 36 0.10 0.85 8.03
N HIS A 37 1.35 0.48 7.82
CA HIS A 37 2.50 1.40 7.86
C HIS A 37 3.11 1.67 6.48
N GLY A 38 2.91 0.74 5.55
CA GLY A 38 3.37 0.84 4.18
C GLY A 38 2.22 1.03 3.21
N LEU A 39 2.40 1.91 2.23
CA LEU A 39 1.59 1.97 1.02
C LEU A 39 2.52 1.82 -0.18
N ALA A 40 2.20 0.94 -1.12
CA ALA A 40 3.01 0.73 -2.32
C ALA A 40 2.13 0.72 -3.56
N VAL A 41 2.52 1.48 -4.58
CA VAL A 41 1.97 1.35 -5.93
C VAL A 41 2.82 0.34 -6.67
N CYS A 42 2.19 -0.74 -7.10
CA CYS A 42 2.84 -1.89 -7.71
C CYS A 42 2.21 -2.22 -9.06
N ARG A 43 2.97 -2.93 -9.90
CA ARG A 43 2.48 -3.47 -11.17
C ARG A 43 3.03 -4.87 -11.40
N TYR A 44 2.14 -5.80 -11.73
CA TYR A 44 2.51 -7.12 -12.20
C TYR A 44 3.08 -7.04 -13.62
N ALA A 45 3.99 -7.96 -13.95
CA ALA A 45 4.56 -8.02 -15.29
C ALA A 45 3.43 -8.08 -16.35
N ASP A 46 3.60 -7.30 -17.43
CA ASP A 46 2.68 -7.24 -18.58
C ASP A 46 1.25 -6.74 -18.30
N GLU A 47 0.94 -6.27 -17.08
CA GLU A 47 -0.34 -5.62 -16.79
C GLU A 47 -0.31 -4.11 -17.07
N ALA A 48 -1.38 -3.60 -17.69
CA ALA A 48 -1.56 -2.17 -17.88
C ALA A 48 -2.03 -1.45 -16.60
N ARG A 49 -2.71 -2.18 -15.71
CA ARG A 49 -3.24 -1.64 -14.45
C ARG A 49 -2.14 -1.57 -13.39
N VAL A 50 -2.41 -0.79 -12.35
CA VAL A 50 -1.57 -0.75 -11.16
C VAL A 50 -2.40 -1.08 -9.94
N TYR A 51 -1.70 -1.51 -8.90
CA TYR A 51 -2.29 -1.93 -7.65
C TYR A 51 -1.72 -1.05 -6.54
N ARG A 52 -2.56 -0.61 -5.59
CA ARG A 52 -2.07 -0.01 -4.35
C ARG A 52 -2.17 -1.03 -3.23
N PHE A 53 -1.02 -1.51 -2.78
CA PHE A 53 -0.91 -2.38 -1.63
C PHE A 53 -0.87 -1.56 -0.34
N SER A 54 -1.58 -2.07 0.66
CA SER A 54 -1.61 -1.60 2.03
C SER A 54 -0.91 -2.65 2.87
N CYS A 55 0.26 -2.30 3.40
CA CYS A 55 1.17 -3.25 4.03
C CYS A 55 1.36 -2.95 5.52
N ASP A 56 1.61 -4.00 6.28
CA ASP A 56 1.95 -3.89 7.70
C ASP A 56 3.36 -3.32 7.93
N ALA A 57 3.81 -3.35 9.18
CA ALA A 57 5.12 -2.83 9.56
C ALA A 57 6.31 -3.68 9.03
N GLN A 58 6.06 -4.80 8.37
CA GLN A 58 7.06 -5.67 7.76
C GLN A 58 6.98 -5.69 6.23
N TRP A 59 6.16 -4.82 5.63
CA TRP A 59 5.82 -4.83 4.21
C TRP A 59 5.04 -6.08 3.75
N GLU A 60 4.42 -6.84 4.66
CA GLU A 60 3.48 -7.89 4.27
C GLU A 60 2.18 -7.24 3.76
N THR A 61 1.71 -7.63 2.57
CA THR A 61 0.48 -7.07 1.99
C THR A 61 -0.73 -7.56 2.76
N VAL A 62 -1.54 -6.62 3.25
CA VAL A 62 -2.77 -6.91 4.00
C VAL A 62 -4.00 -6.72 3.12
N GLN A 63 -3.97 -5.71 2.24
CA GLN A 63 -5.03 -5.45 1.28
C GLN A 63 -4.46 -4.75 0.04
N ASP A 64 -5.02 -5.05 -1.11
CA ASP A 64 -4.78 -4.34 -2.36
C ASP A 64 -6.07 -3.74 -2.94
N ASP A 65 -5.89 -2.81 -3.86
CA ASP A 65 -6.96 -2.26 -4.69
C ASP A 65 -6.39 -1.85 -6.04
N VAL A 66 -7.21 -1.89 -7.09
CA VAL A 66 -6.79 -1.75 -8.49
C VAL A 66 -7.11 -0.38 -9.05
N TYR A 67 -6.19 0.19 -9.82
CA TYR A 67 -6.29 1.52 -10.39
C TYR A 67 -5.87 1.54 -11.86
N ALA A 68 -6.41 2.50 -12.60
CA ALA A 68 -6.06 2.70 -14.01
C ALA A 68 -4.66 3.32 -14.20
N SER A 69 -4.14 4.03 -13.19
CA SER A 69 -2.85 4.73 -13.27
C SER A 69 -2.17 4.89 -11.90
N GLU A 70 -0.85 5.10 -11.91
CA GLU A 70 -0.06 5.37 -10.70
C GLU A 70 -0.50 6.67 -10.00
N ASP A 71 -0.93 7.65 -10.77
CA ASP A 71 -1.47 8.91 -10.26
C ASP A 71 -2.79 8.70 -9.52
N ASP A 72 -3.69 7.90 -10.07
CA ASP A 72 -4.96 7.57 -9.43
C ASP A 72 -4.72 6.80 -8.13
N ALA A 73 -3.84 5.80 -8.15
CA ALA A 73 -3.50 5.00 -6.98
C ALA A 73 -2.97 5.87 -5.81
N ARG A 74 -2.20 6.92 -6.12
CA ARG A 74 -1.63 7.85 -5.12
C ARG A 74 -2.63 8.90 -4.63
N LYS A 75 -3.50 9.42 -5.52
CA LYS A 75 -4.47 10.48 -5.19
C LYS A 75 -5.73 9.93 -4.50
N GLN A 76 -6.18 8.74 -4.90
CA GLN A 76 -7.43 8.14 -4.44
C GLN A 76 -7.21 7.25 -3.22
N LEU A 77 -6.50 7.75 -2.21
CA LEU A 77 -6.29 7.02 -0.96
C LEU A 77 -7.62 6.94 -0.19
N PRO A 78 -8.18 5.78 0.18
CA PRO A 78 -9.40 5.68 0.99
C PRO A 78 -9.30 6.44 2.31
N ALA A 79 -10.43 6.94 2.83
CA ALA A 79 -10.46 7.72 4.06
C ALA A 79 -9.83 6.97 5.26
N GLN A 80 -9.98 5.65 5.30
CA GLN A 80 -9.40 4.79 6.34
C GLN A 80 -7.86 4.81 6.38
N TYR A 81 -7.19 5.22 5.29
CA TYR A 81 -5.73 5.29 5.19
C TYR A 81 -5.18 6.73 5.22
N ARG A 82 -6.02 7.71 5.60
CA ARG A 82 -5.64 9.14 5.64
C ARG A 82 -5.31 9.64 7.05
N ALA A 83 -5.06 8.76 8.02
CA ALA A 83 -4.70 9.20 9.37
C ALA A 83 -3.37 9.97 9.39
N VAL A 84 -2.50 9.69 8.43
CA VAL A 84 -1.22 10.38 8.21
C VAL A 84 -1.10 10.72 6.72
N ALA A 85 -0.43 11.84 6.40
CA ALA A 85 -0.15 12.20 5.03
C ALA A 85 0.85 11.23 4.39
N ALA A 86 0.48 10.64 3.24
CA ALA A 86 1.36 9.78 2.47
C ALA A 86 2.41 10.61 1.71
N THR A 87 3.66 10.57 2.16
CA THR A 87 4.79 11.15 1.43
C THR A 87 5.36 10.09 0.49
N TRP A 88 5.07 10.24 -0.81
CA TRP A 88 5.43 9.27 -1.84
C TRP A 88 6.88 9.41 -2.31
N ASN A 89 7.58 8.28 -2.38
CA ASN A 89 8.91 8.11 -2.96
C ASN A 89 8.78 7.27 -4.24
N LEU A 90 9.60 7.56 -5.24
CA LEU A 90 9.70 6.75 -6.46
C LEU A 90 10.73 5.63 -6.23
N ALA A 91 10.48 4.46 -6.83
CA ALA A 91 11.36 3.29 -6.75
C ALA A 91 12.41 3.25 -7.86
#